data_AF-A0A4R2R2T8-F1
#
_entry.id   AF-A0A4R2R2T8-F1
#
_cell.length_a   1.000
_cell.length_b   1.000
_cell.length_c   1.000
_cell.angle_alpha   90.00
_cell.angle_beta   90.00
_cell.angle_gamma   90.00
#
_symmetry.space_group_name_H-M   'P 1'
#
loop_
_entity.id
_entity.type
_entity.pdbx_description
1 polymer ?
#
loop_
_entity_poly.entity_id
_entity_poly.type
_entity_poly.pdbx_seq_one_letter_code
_entity_poly.pdbx_strand_id
1 'polypeptide(L)'
;MDTAQMRSRFLEIQQLTSDHAQWLSNPIGIDLWVDGLNVYTNIELAEFEETLDLFLEEYGASSSYIETLERLQTFCRREGMKSEYELYKAFSVGMTWLSLDLKQKNSFFNLPIEITDHSLWLLLSPTYLTLFAHGYNAGLTLHFEYRDEEAAVFRPEHGRVYENCKPSQRHSNNLKAVNFSHELAHLLLFYDLYPRVLSENEAEDISSFVHVEAVCCYINDRLLVEGMEINQDLYAYENGFASLLPWTLDPGYDCIRINKGEIAGLTGRSLSLYTTWMMQQGTGDRSIADNPVKAKILQNFAVSEAEQELIRGTHYQTYAEGMKIHSKWGIAAAKRNRLPGYRRTVELLPPDPYCLAKMAESFDPDAWPTPASILSCERLPELDAALRERNLERWKQRELFFRLAEAIGYLELVLPEGDDGVAEELHDTARLAAKNIISLETNDTAACARSGLQERVFVSLARLPESEAKQNLLDLFGNPYSYVLEPK
;
A
#
# COMPACT_ATOMS: atom_id res chain seq x y z
N MET A 1 -17.81 20.64 -13.32
CA MET A 1 -18.63 20.29 -12.13
C MET A 1 -20.04 20.79 -12.38
N ASP A 2 -21.05 19.92 -12.33
CA ASP A 2 -22.46 20.28 -12.56
C ASP A 2 -23.14 20.58 -11.22
N THR A 3 -23.52 21.84 -11.00
CA THR A 3 -24.13 22.32 -9.74
C THR A 3 -25.43 21.60 -9.40
N ALA A 4 -26.26 21.26 -10.39
CA ALA A 4 -27.53 20.56 -10.14
C ALA A 4 -27.28 19.12 -9.68
N GLN A 5 -26.30 18.46 -10.30
CA GLN A 5 -25.85 17.12 -9.91
C GLN A 5 -25.25 17.13 -8.50
N MET A 6 -24.38 18.09 -8.20
CA MET A 6 -23.76 18.28 -6.89
C MET A 6 -24.81 18.47 -5.78
N ARG A 7 -25.79 19.36 -6.00
CA ARG A 7 -26.90 19.57 -5.08
C ARG A 7 -27.73 18.30 -4.85
N SER A 8 -28.10 17.61 -5.92
CA SER A 8 -28.87 16.38 -5.81
C SER A 8 -28.12 15.34 -4.99
N ARG A 9 -26.81 15.24 -5.19
CA ARG A 9 -25.96 14.28 -4.49
C ARG A 9 -25.77 14.65 -3.02
N PHE A 10 -25.55 15.92 -2.71
CA PHE A 10 -25.47 16.40 -1.33
C PHE A 10 -26.71 16.01 -0.53
N LEU A 11 -27.90 16.27 -1.08
CA LEU A 11 -29.18 15.92 -0.44
C LEU A 11 -29.36 14.41 -0.26
N GLU A 12 -28.93 13.61 -1.23
CA GLU A 12 -28.96 12.15 -1.13
C GLU A 12 -28.09 11.66 0.03
N ILE A 13 -26.86 12.17 0.16
CA ILE A 13 -25.94 11.79 1.24
C ILE A 13 -26.49 12.25 2.59
N GLN A 14 -27.00 13.48 2.67
CA GLN A 14 -27.60 14.03 3.88
C GLN A 14 -28.79 13.20 4.37
N GLN A 15 -29.58 12.60 3.48
CA GLN A 15 -30.67 11.70 3.90
C GLN A 15 -30.16 10.44 4.62
N LEU A 16 -28.95 9.96 4.28
CA LEU A 16 -28.34 8.78 4.90
C LEU A 16 -27.91 9.02 6.35
N THR A 17 -27.68 10.27 6.78
CA THR A 17 -27.19 10.56 8.14
C THR A 17 -28.22 10.30 9.23
N SER A 18 -29.51 10.25 8.85
CA SER A 18 -30.62 10.03 9.79
C SER A 18 -30.70 8.60 10.36
N ASP A 19 -30.07 7.62 9.70
CA ASP A 19 -29.98 6.23 10.16
C ASP A 19 -28.49 5.81 10.24
N HIS A 20 -27.94 5.79 11.46
CA HIS A 20 -26.54 5.41 11.69
C HIS A 20 -26.23 3.97 11.24
N ALA A 21 -27.20 3.05 11.29
CA ALA A 21 -26.97 1.68 10.81
C ALA A 21 -26.88 1.66 9.28
N GLN A 22 -27.71 2.45 8.60
CA GLN A 22 -27.63 2.63 7.15
C GLN A 22 -26.32 3.33 6.75
N TRP A 23 -25.89 4.36 7.48
CA TRP A 23 -24.61 5.04 7.26
C TRP A 23 -23.44 4.06 7.29
N LEU A 24 -23.33 3.27 8.37
CA LEU A 24 -22.20 2.34 8.58
C LEU A 24 -22.22 1.12 7.65
N SER A 25 -23.35 0.83 7.00
CA SER A 25 -23.49 -0.30 6.06
C SER A 25 -23.51 0.11 4.58
N ASN A 26 -23.51 1.42 4.30
CA ASN A 26 -23.50 1.96 2.94
C ASN A 26 -22.07 2.32 2.50
N PRO A 27 -21.65 2.00 1.27
CA PRO A 27 -20.35 2.41 0.71
C PRO A 27 -19.98 3.88 0.89
N ILE A 28 -20.95 4.79 0.80
CA ILE A 28 -20.75 6.22 1.01
C ILE A 28 -20.45 6.51 2.47
N GLY A 29 -21.25 5.97 3.40
CA GLY A 29 -21.03 6.23 4.82
C GLY A 29 -19.77 5.54 5.37
N ILE A 30 -19.33 4.44 4.76
CA ILE A 30 -18.02 3.82 5.08
C ILE A 30 -16.87 4.72 4.63
N ASP A 31 -16.93 5.24 3.41
CA ASP A 31 -15.94 6.15 2.83
C ASP A 31 -15.84 7.47 3.61
N LEU A 32 -16.99 7.99 4.05
CA LEU A 32 -17.08 9.27 4.74
C LEU A 32 -16.99 9.16 6.28
N TRP A 33 -17.13 7.95 6.82
CA TRP A 33 -17.02 7.57 8.23
C TRP A 33 -17.59 8.61 9.22
N VAL A 34 -16.85 8.96 10.28
CA VAL A 34 -17.33 9.86 11.35
C VAL A 34 -17.26 11.32 10.93
N ASP A 35 -16.15 11.76 10.32
CA ASP A 35 -15.97 13.17 9.93
C ASP A 35 -17.00 13.60 8.88
N GLY A 36 -17.30 12.73 7.91
CA GLY A 36 -18.36 12.97 6.96
C GLY A 36 -19.75 12.95 7.58
N LEU A 37 -20.02 12.08 8.56
CA LEU A 37 -21.28 12.12 9.31
C LEU A 37 -21.46 13.50 9.98
N ASN A 38 -20.39 14.03 10.58
CA ASN A 38 -20.39 15.37 11.17
C ASN A 38 -20.64 16.45 10.11
N VAL A 39 -19.99 16.38 8.95
CA VAL A 39 -20.20 17.33 7.84
C VAL A 39 -21.66 17.35 7.39
N TYR A 40 -22.23 16.21 7.00
CA TYR A 40 -23.57 16.16 6.41
C TYR A 40 -24.72 16.34 7.42
N THR A 41 -24.43 16.21 8.72
CA THR A 41 -25.38 16.51 9.79
C THR A 41 -25.42 17.99 10.14
N ASN A 42 -24.30 18.71 10.01
CA ASN A 42 -24.19 20.10 10.48
C ASN A 42 -24.24 21.15 9.37
N ILE A 43 -23.89 20.80 8.13
CA ILE A 43 -23.94 21.76 7.01
C ILE A 43 -25.33 21.76 6.37
N GLU A 44 -25.96 22.93 6.32
CA GLU A 44 -27.25 23.10 5.63
C GLU A 44 -27.06 23.24 4.11
N LEU A 45 -28.11 22.94 3.34
CA LEU A 45 -28.05 23.05 1.87
C LEU A 45 -27.64 24.46 1.39
N ALA A 46 -28.13 25.51 2.04
CA ALA A 46 -27.80 26.88 1.66
C ALA A 46 -26.30 27.19 1.83
N GLU A 47 -25.68 26.65 2.87
CA GLU A 47 -24.24 26.81 3.14
C GLU A 47 -23.40 25.99 2.15
N PHE A 48 -23.86 24.78 1.80
CA PHE A 48 -23.26 23.99 0.74
C PHE A 48 -23.31 24.72 -0.61
N GLU A 49 -24.46 25.30 -0.99
CA GLU A 49 -24.63 26.05 -2.24
C GLU A 49 -23.72 27.28 -2.29
N GLU A 50 -23.67 28.08 -1.20
CA GLU A 50 -22.76 29.23 -1.09
C GLU A 50 -21.29 28.81 -1.22
N THR A 51 -20.91 27.72 -0.55
CA THR A 51 -19.52 27.23 -0.57
C THR A 51 -19.15 26.66 -1.94
N LEU A 52 -20.08 25.99 -2.62
CA LEU A 52 -19.90 25.49 -3.97
C LEU A 52 -19.70 26.65 -4.96
N ASP A 53 -20.50 27.70 -4.86
CA ASP A 53 -20.35 28.91 -5.68
C ASP A 53 -18.98 29.58 -5.44
N LEU A 54 -18.55 29.68 -4.17
CA LEU A 54 -17.23 30.20 -3.80
C LEU A 54 -16.09 29.39 -4.44
N PHE A 55 -16.15 28.05 -4.34
CA PHE A 55 -15.16 27.19 -4.97
C PHE A 55 -15.10 27.39 -6.49
N LEU A 56 -16.26 27.47 -7.14
CA LEU A 56 -16.37 27.65 -8.59
C LEU A 56 -15.88 29.02 -9.05
N GLU A 57 -16.11 30.08 -8.27
CA GLU A 57 -15.64 31.43 -8.56
C GLU A 57 -14.10 31.53 -8.49
N GLU A 58 -13.50 30.94 -7.46
CA GLU A 58 -12.08 31.16 -7.17
C GLU A 58 -11.14 30.14 -7.83
N TYR A 59 -11.56 28.88 -7.92
CA TYR A 59 -10.74 27.79 -8.46
C TYR A 59 -11.28 27.26 -9.78
N GLY A 60 -12.59 27.23 -9.93
CA GLY A 60 -13.29 26.62 -11.06
C GLY A 60 -13.08 25.11 -11.16
N ALA A 61 -13.98 24.42 -11.85
CA ALA A 61 -13.79 23.01 -12.17
C ALA A 61 -12.84 22.82 -13.36
N SER A 62 -11.92 21.86 -13.29
CA SER A 62 -11.16 21.41 -14.45
C SER A 62 -11.91 20.29 -15.18
N SER A 63 -11.56 20.08 -16.45
CA SER A 63 -11.89 18.84 -17.16
C SER A 63 -11.03 17.66 -16.71
N SER A 64 -9.90 17.94 -16.07
CA SER A 64 -9.03 16.96 -15.45
C SER A 64 -9.56 16.58 -14.06
N TYR A 65 -9.52 15.28 -13.75
CA TYR A 65 -9.95 14.77 -12.45
C TYR A 65 -8.95 15.18 -11.37
N ILE A 66 -7.66 14.98 -11.65
CA ILE A 66 -6.58 15.23 -10.68
C ILE A 66 -6.42 16.72 -10.41
N GLU A 67 -6.45 17.59 -11.43
CA GLU A 67 -6.39 19.04 -11.21
C GLU A 67 -7.60 19.55 -10.41
N THR A 68 -8.79 18.96 -10.62
CA THR A 68 -9.97 19.32 -9.82
C THR A 68 -9.77 18.92 -8.36
N LEU A 69 -9.18 17.74 -8.11
CA LEU A 69 -8.90 17.27 -6.76
C LEU A 69 -7.79 18.09 -6.07
N GLU A 70 -6.72 18.46 -6.77
CA GLU A 70 -5.67 19.37 -6.24
C GLU A 70 -6.25 20.75 -5.87
N ARG A 71 -7.19 21.27 -6.68
CA ARG A 71 -7.91 22.52 -6.37
C ARG A 71 -8.79 22.35 -5.13
N LEU A 72 -9.50 21.23 -5.00
CA LEU A 72 -10.29 20.92 -3.81
C LEU A 72 -9.41 20.77 -2.56
N GLN A 73 -8.25 20.12 -2.64
CA GLN A 73 -7.27 20.04 -1.54
C GLN A 73 -6.82 21.44 -1.12
N THR A 74 -6.48 22.30 -2.09
CA THR A 74 -6.05 23.68 -1.84
C THR A 74 -7.16 24.48 -1.16
N PHE A 75 -8.40 24.32 -1.61
CA PHE A 75 -9.57 24.94 -1.02
C PHE A 75 -9.79 24.48 0.42
N CYS A 76 -9.79 23.16 0.68
CA CYS A 76 -9.94 22.60 2.03
C CYS A 76 -8.86 23.12 2.99
N ARG A 77 -7.59 23.11 2.55
CA ARG A 77 -6.47 23.64 3.35
C ARG A 77 -6.67 25.12 3.70
N ARG A 78 -7.09 25.94 2.74
CA ARG A 78 -7.34 27.37 2.97
C ARG A 78 -8.50 27.61 3.93
N GLU A 79 -9.61 26.90 3.77
CA GLU A 79 -10.77 27.03 4.66
C GLU A 79 -10.47 26.51 6.07
N GLY A 80 -9.70 25.42 6.20
CA GLY A 80 -9.25 24.90 7.50
C GLY A 80 -8.38 25.87 8.30
N MET A 81 -7.60 26.71 7.62
CA MET A 81 -6.86 27.79 8.29
C MET A 81 -7.78 28.87 8.91
N LYS A 82 -9.05 28.96 8.48
CA LYS A 82 -10.02 29.92 9.04
C LYS A 82 -10.70 29.36 10.28
N SER A 83 -11.27 28.15 10.18
CA SER A 83 -11.88 27.43 11.30
C SER A 83 -12.24 26.00 10.90
N GLU A 84 -12.52 25.15 11.88
CA GLU A 84 -13.09 23.81 11.66
C GLU A 84 -14.44 23.85 10.91
N TYR A 85 -15.29 24.84 11.18
CA TYR A 85 -16.60 24.94 10.52
C TYR A 85 -16.47 25.25 9.03
N GLU A 86 -15.57 26.17 8.66
CA GLU A 86 -15.28 26.48 7.26
C GLU A 86 -14.63 25.28 6.55
N LEU A 87 -13.81 24.49 7.26
CA LEU A 87 -13.32 23.22 6.74
C LEU A 87 -14.45 22.24 6.45
N TYR A 88 -15.43 22.10 7.34
CA TYR A 88 -16.58 21.21 7.11
C TYR A 88 -17.43 21.65 5.91
N LYS A 89 -17.61 22.97 5.70
CA LYS A 89 -18.21 23.48 4.47
C LYS A 89 -17.39 23.07 3.25
N ALA A 90 -16.07 23.26 3.25
CA ALA A 90 -15.22 22.85 2.13
C ALA A 90 -15.24 21.34 1.87
N PHE A 91 -15.21 20.53 2.93
CA PHE A 91 -15.36 19.07 2.85
C PHE A 91 -16.71 18.67 2.26
N SER A 92 -17.80 19.36 2.62
CA SER A 92 -19.12 19.07 2.03
C SER A 92 -19.10 19.18 0.50
N VAL A 93 -18.35 20.12 -0.07
CA VAL A 93 -18.15 20.24 -1.53
C VAL A 93 -17.27 19.11 -2.06
N GLY A 94 -16.09 18.92 -1.48
CA GLY A 94 -15.12 17.92 -1.96
C GLY A 94 -15.63 16.48 -1.86
N MET A 95 -16.18 16.09 -0.71
CA MET A 95 -16.74 14.75 -0.46
C MET A 95 -17.95 14.48 -1.35
N THR A 96 -18.81 15.48 -1.55
CA THR A 96 -19.95 15.34 -2.47
C THR A 96 -19.47 15.09 -3.89
N TRP A 97 -18.45 15.83 -4.34
CA TRP A 97 -17.89 15.65 -5.68
C TRP A 97 -17.26 14.27 -5.87
N LEU A 98 -16.43 13.82 -4.91
CA LEU A 98 -15.80 12.50 -4.95
C LEU A 98 -16.83 11.36 -4.94
N SER A 99 -17.95 11.54 -4.23
CA SER A 99 -19.02 10.55 -4.19
C SER A 99 -19.74 10.33 -5.53
N LEU A 100 -19.56 11.21 -6.52
CA LEU A 100 -20.18 11.09 -7.85
C LEU A 100 -19.54 10.00 -8.72
N ASP A 101 -18.29 9.61 -8.45
CA ASP A 101 -17.58 8.55 -9.19
C ASP A 101 -16.90 7.52 -8.28
N LEU A 102 -17.71 6.62 -7.73
CA LEU A 102 -17.24 5.52 -6.87
C LEU A 102 -16.46 4.43 -7.64
N LYS A 103 -16.38 4.48 -8.98
CA LYS A 103 -15.80 3.38 -9.77
C LYS A 103 -14.29 3.29 -9.60
N GLN A 104 -13.63 4.41 -9.38
CA GLN A 104 -12.17 4.47 -9.33
C GLN A 104 -11.61 3.78 -8.08
N LYS A 105 -12.19 4.02 -6.90
CA LYS A 105 -11.78 3.33 -5.66
C LYS A 105 -11.98 1.81 -5.74
N ASN A 106 -13.13 1.38 -6.29
CA ASN A 106 -13.48 -0.04 -6.40
C ASN A 106 -12.58 -0.78 -7.42
N SER A 107 -11.85 -0.06 -8.27
CA SER A 107 -10.96 -0.67 -9.24
C SER A 107 -9.74 -1.36 -8.60
N PHE A 108 -9.39 -1.00 -7.35
CA PHE A 108 -8.23 -1.55 -6.64
C PHE A 108 -8.47 -2.90 -5.96
N PHE A 109 -9.69 -3.43 -5.97
CA PHE A 109 -10.04 -4.62 -5.20
C PHE A 109 -10.62 -5.73 -6.07
N ASN A 110 -10.33 -6.98 -5.71
CA ASN A 110 -10.96 -8.16 -6.31
C ASN A 110 -12.34 -8.49 -5.70
N LEU A 111 -12.63 -7.93 -4.52
CA LEU A 111 -13.87 -8.07 -3.76
C LEU A 111 -14.49 -6.68 -3.50
N PRO A 112 -15.79 -6.59 -3.17
CA PRO A 112 -16.45 -5.32 -2.85
C PRO A 112 -16.02 -4.81 -1.47
N ILE A 113 -14.79 -4.29 -1.40
CA ILE A 113 -14.16 -3.71 -0.22
C ILE A 113 -14.17 -2.19 -0.36
N GLU A 114 -14.54 -1.53 0.72
CA GLU A 114 -14.55 -0.08 0.83
C GLU A 114 -13.34 0.40 1.63
N ILE A 115 -12.77 1.53 1.24
CA ILE A 115 -11.70 2.16 2.02
C ILE A 115 -12.35 3.19 2.95
N THR A 116 -12.15 3.05 4.25
CA THR A 116 -12.65 4.05 5.23
C THR A 116 -11.87 5.34 5.11
N ASP A 117 -12.57 6.47 5.20
CA ASP A 117 -12.01 7.83 5.13
C ASP A 117 -11.34 8.17 3.78
N HIS A 118 -11.59 7.40 2.72
CA HIS A 118 -10.88 7.54 1.43
C HIS A 118 -11.00 8.94 0.84
N SER A 119 -12.24 9.44 0.73
CA SER A 119 -12.52 10.75 0.17
C SER A 119 -11.88 11.86 1.00
N LEU A 120 -11.88 11.70 2.33
CA LEU A 120 -11.24 12.65 3.23
C LEU A 120 -9.72 12.65 3.04
N TRP A 121 -9.08 11.49 2.98
CA TRP A 121 -7.63 11.39 2.73
C TRP A 121 -7.22 11.93 1.36
N LEU A 122 -8.05 11.75 0.32
CA LEU A 122 -7.85 12.40 -0.98
C LEU A 122 -7.95 13.93 -0.90
N LEU A 123 -8.70 14.50 0.05
CA LEU A 123 -8.82 15.95 0.26
C LEU A 123 -7.76 16.53 1.22
N LEU A 124 -7.17 15.68 2.07
CA LEU A 124 -6.21 16.09 3.10
C LEU A 124 -4.75 15.91 2.70
N SER A 125 -4.41 14.76 2.11
CA SER A 125 -3.02 14.34 1.93
C SER A 125 -2.62 14.30 0.46
N PRO A 126 -1.74 15.22 0.01
CA PRO A 126 -1.10 15.12 -1.29
C PRO A 126 -0.30 13.83 -1.46
N THR A 127 0.30 13.27 -0.39
CA THR A 127 0.99 11.97 -0.46
C THR A 127 0.01 10.83 -0.76
N TYR A 128 -1.15 10.79 -0.10
CA TYR A 128 -2.19 9.81 -0.36
C TYR A 128 -2.70 9.90 -1.81
N LEU A 129 -2.98 11.11 -2.29
CA LEU A 129 -3.37 11.36 -3.68
C LEU A 129 -2.28 10.89 -4.67
N THR A 130 -1.02 11.15 -4.35
CA THR A 130 0.12 10.74 -5.18
C THR A 130 0.18 9.22 -5.34
N LEU A 131 0.12 8.48 -4.22
CA LEU A 131 0.10 7.02 -4.24
C LEU A 131 -1.13 6.47 -4.96
N PHE A 132 -2.30 7.06 -4.73
CA PHE A 132 -3.55 6.66 -5.37
C PHE A 132 -3.48 6.81 -6.90
N ALA A 133 -3.12 7.99 -7.41
CA ALA A 133 -3.13 8.26 -8.85
C ALA A 133 -2.12 7.39 -9.61
N HIS A 134 -0.91 7.26 -9.06
CA HIS A 134 0.11 6.41 -9.66
C HIS A 134 -0.23 4.93 -9.51
N GLY A 135 -0.76 4.49 -8.37
CA GLY A 135 -1.23 3.12 -8.17
C GLY A 135 -2.35 2.72 -9.12
N TYR A 136 -3.26 3.66 -9.42
CA TYR A 136 -4.34 3.45 -10.37
C TYR A 136 -3.78 3.19 -11.76
N ASN A 137 -2.90 4.08 -12.24
CA ASN A 137 -2.30 3.94 -13.56
C ASN A 137 -1.36 2.74 -13.65
N ALA A 138 -0.65 2.41 -12.57
CA ALA A 138 0.21 1.23 -12.49
C ALA A 138 -0.57 -0.09 -12.52
N GLY A 139 -1.91 -0.06 -12.47
CA GLY A 139 -2.71 -1.29 -12.51
C GLY A 139 -2.62 -2.12 -11.23
N LEU A 140 -2.32 -1.50 -10.09
CA LEU A 140 -2.20 -2.21 -8.82
C LEU A 140 -3.57 -2.65 -8.29
N THR A 141 -3.59 -3.76 -7.56
CA THR A 141 -4.80 -4.31 -6.96
C THR A 141 -4.45 -5.06 -5.68
N LEU A 142 -5.24 -4.85 -4.64
CA LEU A 142 -5.20 -5.63 -3.41
C LEU A 142 -6.18 -6.80 -3.54
N HIS A 143 -5.69 -8.01 -3.29
CA HIS A 143 -6.48 -9.23 -3.31
C HIS A 143 -6.80 -9.68 -1.90
N PHE A 144 -8.07 -9.96 -1.69
CA PHE A 144 -8.58 -10.46 -0.43
C PHE A 144 -9.14 -11.86 -0.64
N GLU A 145 -8.87 -12.75 0.32
CA GLU A 145 -9.42 -14.08 0.36
C GLU A 145 -9.91 -14.41 1.78
N TYR A 146 -10.99 -15.19 1.88
CA TYR A 146 -11.54 -15.67 3.15
C TYR A 146 -11.06 -17.10 3.40
N ARG A 147 -9.88 -17.29 4.00
CA ARG A 147 -9.40 -18.62 4.41
C ARG A 147 -9.13 -18.65 5.90
N ASP A 148 -9.94 -19.39 6.64
CA ASP A 148 -9.91 -19.35 8.12
C ASP A 148 -8.61 -19.89 8.75
N GLU A 149 -7.76 -20.58 7.99
CA GLU A 149 -6.60 -21.32 8.52
C GLU A 149 -5.22 -20.85 7.99
N GLU A 150 -5.16 -19.96 7.01
CA GLU A 150 -3.90 -19.52 6.39
C GLU A 150 -3.46 -18.14 6.92
N ALA A 151 -2.16 -17.89 7.08
CA ALA A 151 -1.67 -16.55 7.40
C ALA A 151 -1.81 -15.63 6.16
N ALA A 152 -1.99 -14.32 6.37
CA ALA A 152 -1.88 -13.35 5.28
C ALA A 152 -0.47 -13.46 4.63
N VAL A 153 -0.40 -13.33 3.31
CA VAL A 153 0.85 -13.49 2.56
C VAL A 153 1.14 -12.24 1.76
N PHE A 154 2.30 -11.65 2.00
CA PHE A 154 2.71 -10.44 1.30
C PHE A 154 3.65 -10.79 0.13
N ARG A 155 3.17 -10.61 -1.12
CA ARG A 155 3.88 -10.94 -2.39
C ARG A 155 3.89 -9.77 -3.38
N PRO A 156 4.58 -8.69 -3.02
CA PRO A 156 4.61 -7.46 -3.80
C PRO A 156 5.12 -7.63 -5.24
N GLU A 157 5.95 -8.65 -5.51
CA GLU A 157 6.43 -9.00 -6.85
C GLU A 157 5.31 -9.42 -7.82
N HIS A 158 4.15 -9.86 -7.30
CA HIS A 158 2.96 -10.16 -8.11
C HIS A 158 2.18 -8.89 -8.50
N GLY A 159 2.55 -7.71 -7.97
CA GLY A 159 1.75 -6.49 -8.07
C GLY A 159 0.50 -6.56 -7.20
N ARG A 160 0.47 -7.49 -6.24
CA ARG A 160 -0.69 -7.83 -5.42
C ARG A 160 -0.31 -7.82 -3.94
N VAL A 161 -1.29 -7.55 -3.10
CA VAL A 161 -1.25 -7.82 -1.66
C VAL A 161 -2.30 -8.87 -1.37
N TYR A 162 -1.94 -9.97 -0.69
CA TYR A 162 -2.88 -11.00 -0.29
C TYR A 162 -3.20 -10.88 1.19
N GLU A 163 -4.34 -10.27 1.49
CA GLU A 163 -4.84 -10.17 2.85
C GLU A 163 -5.83 -11.29 3.13
N ASN A 164 -5.58 -12.03 4.22
CA ASN A 164 -6.57 -12.95 4.76
C ASN A 164 -7.57 -12.17 5.62
N CYS A 165 -8.83 -12.13 5.19
CA CYS A 165 -9.90 -11.56 5.98
C CYS A 165 -10.21 -12.47 7.18
N LYS A 166 -9.79 -12.06 8.39
CA LYS A 166 -10.15 -12.79 9.62
C LYS A 166 -11.68 -12.91 9.75
N PRO A 167 -12.22 -13.96 10.40
CA PRO A 167 -13.66 -14.10 10.65
C PRO A 167 -14.31 -12.85 11.27
N SER A 168 -13.58 -12.12 12.12
CA SER A 168 -14.05 -10.86 12.74
C SER A 168 -14.18 -9.69 11.75
N GLN A 169 -13.48 -9.73 10.61
CA GLN A 169 -13.57 -8.76 9.51
C GLN A 169 -14.62 -9.15 8.46
N ARG A 170 -15.19 -10.38 8.52
CA ARG A 170 -16.29 -10.80 7.61
C ARG A 170 -17.54 -9.92 7.71
N HIS A 171 -17.66 -9.11 8.76
CA HIS A 171 -18.78 -8.21 8.99
C HIS A 171 -18.49 -6.73 8.68
N SER A 172 -17.24 -6.39 8.35
CA SER A 172 -16.84 -5.06 7.88
C SER A 172 -15.92 -5.23 6.69
N ASN A 173 -16.45 -5.17 5.47
CA ASN A 173 -15.67 -5.18 4.22
C ASN A 173 -14.93 -3.85 4.04
N ASN A 174 -14.17 -3.44 5.06
CA ASN A 174 -13.64 -2.10 5.21
C ASN A 174 -12.14 -2.18 5.43
N LEU A 175 -11.37 -1.51 4.57
CA LEU A 175 -9.93 -1.34 4.69
C LEU A 175 -9.62 0.09 5.14
N LYS A 176 -8.69 0.24 6.09
CA LYS A 176 -8.25 1.57 6.52
C LYS A 176 -7.42 2.24 5.43
N ALA A 177 -7.64 3.52 5.17
CA ALA A 177 -6.88 4.26 4.16
C ALA A 177 -5.35 4.21 4.38
N VAL A 178 -4.89 4.27 5.63
CA VAL A 178 -3.46 4.15 5.97
C VAL A 178 -2.89 2.79 5.59
N ASN A 179 -3.64 1.70 5.81
CA ASN A 179 -3.21 0.36 5.37
C ASN A 179 -3.18 0.30 3.84
N PHE A 180 -4.23 0.79 3.18
CA PHE A 180 -4.27 0.86 1.72
C PHE A 180 -3.06 1.61 1.14
N SER A 181 -2.72 2.78 1.67
CA SER A 181 -1.56 3.55 1.20
C SER A 181 -0.23 2.85 1.48
N HIS A 182 -0.11 2.20 2.64
CA HIS A 182 1.08 1.44 3.02
C HIS A 182 1.38 0.34 2.00
N GLU A 183 0.37 -0.47 1.70
CA GLU A 183 0.45 -1.56 0.75
C GLU A 183 0.75 -1.06 -0.68
N LEU A 184 0.12 0.05 -1.09
CA LEU A 184 0.44 0.68 -2.37
C LEU A 184 1.88 1.19 -2.43
N ALA A 185 2.42 1.75 -1.34
CA ALA A 185 3.79 2.26 -1.31
C ALA A 185 4.80 1.15 -1.57
N HIS A 186 4.63 -0.02 -0.94
CA HIS A 186 5.47 -1.18 -1.20
C HIS A 186 5.47 -1.59 -2.68
N LEU A 187 4.28 -1.69 -3.28
CA LEU A 187 4.09 -2.09 -4.67
C LEU A 187 4.61 -1.04 -5.67
N LEU A 188 4.41 0.24 -5.39
CA LEU A 188 4.84 1.32 -6.28
C LEU A 188 6.35 1.51 -6.26
N LEU A 189 6.97 1.42 -5.08
CA LEU A 189 8.36 1.82 -4.89
C LEU A 189 9.34 0.65 -4.96
N PHE A 190 8.93 -0.54 -4.49
CA PHE A 190 9.89 -1.59 -4.11
C PHE A 190 9.56 -2.99 -4.63
N TYR A 191 8.50 -3.16 -5.44
CA TYR A 191 8.00 -4.47 -5.87
C TYR A 191 9.09 -5.41 -6.41
N ASP A 192 10.08 -4.88 -7.14
CA ASP A 192 11.14 -5.66 -7.78
C ASP A 192 12.30 -6.03 -6.85
N LEU A 193 12.39 -5.44 -5.65
CA LEU A 193 13.45 -5.76 -4.68
C LEU A 193 13.16 -7.05 -3.93
N TYR A 194 11.89 -7.28 -3.60
CA TYR A 194 11.45 -8.39 -2.77
C TYR A 194 11.69 -9.80 -3.30
N PRO A 195 11.70 -10.08 -4.61
CA PRO A 195 12.06 -11.38 -5.13
C PRO A 195 13.59 -11.52 -5.34
N ARG A 196 14.40 -10.50 -5.06
CA ARG A 196 15.82 -10.49 -5.40
C ARG A 196 16.73 -10.82 -4.23
N VAL A 197 17.91 -11.29 -4.59
CA VAL A 197 19.09 -11.31 -3.71
C VAL A 197 19.79 -9.97 -3.91
N LEU A 198 19.81 -9.13 -2.88
CA LEU A 198 20.32 -7.74 -2.94
C LEU A 198 21.80 -7.66 -2.58
N SER A 199 22.31 -8.64 -1.84
CA SER A 199 23.71 -8.80 -1.47
C SER A 199 24.13 -10.28 -1.53
N GLU A 200 25.42 -10.57 -1.52
CA GLU A 200 25.90 -11.94 -1.29
C GLU A 200 25.64 -12.42 0.15
N ASN A 201 25.43 -11.50 1.08
CA ASN A 201 25.17 -11.77 2.49
C ASN A 201 23.66 -11.73 2.81
N GLU A 202 23.10 -12.84 3.28
CA GLU A 202 21.68 -12.96 3.64
C GLU A 202 21.24 -11.91 4.68
N ALA A 203 22.10 -11.58 5.63
CA ALA A 203 21.78 -10.59 6.66
C ALA A 203 21.60 -9.17 6.08
N GLU A 204 22.27 -8.84 4.97
CA GLU A 204 22.13 -7.56 4.29
C GLU A 204 20.81 -7.46 3.52
N ASP A 205 20.34 -8.58 2.94
CA ASP A 205 19.01 -8.66 2.34
C ASP A 205 17.94 -8.39 3.40
N ILE A 206 18.04 -9.07 4.55
CA ILE A 206 17.09 -8.92 5.66
C ILE A 206 17.06 -7.47 6.14
N SER A 207 18.23 -6.84 6.36
CA SER A 207 18.30 -5.42 6.72
C SER A 207 17.60 -4.52 5.71
N SER A 208 17.80 -4.79 4.42
CA SER A 208 17.23 -4.02 3.31
C SER A 208 15.71 -4.16 3.26
N PHE A 209 15.19 -5.37 3.40
CA PHE A 209 13.74 -5.63 3.44
C PHE A 209 13.07 -4.98 4.66
N VAL A 210 13.71 -5.05 5.83
CA VAL A 210 13.20 -4.38 7.03
C VAL A 210 13.27 -2.85 6.91
N HIS A 211 14.26 -2.33 6.17
CA HIS A 211 14.35 -0.90 5.86
C HIS A 211 13.22 -0.45 4.94
N VAL A 212 12.89 -1.23 3.90
CA VAL A 212 11.74 -0.95 3.02
C VAL A 212 10.43 -0.82 3.81
N GLU A 213 10.19 -1.71 4.78
CA GLU A 213 9.04 -1.60 5.68
C GLU A 213 9.04 -0.32 6.50
N ALA A 214 10.19 0.03 7.09
CA ALA A 214 10.32 1.25 7.86
C ALA A 214 10.05 2.51 7.02
N VAL A 215 10.49 2.49 5.74
CA VAL A 215 10.24 3.56 4.78
C VAL A 215 8.75 3.69 4.45
N CYS A 216 8.04 2.57 4.26
CA CYS A 216 6.59 2.61 4.02
C CYS A 216 5.81 3.07 5.26
N CYS A 217 6.28 2.74 6.46
CA CYS A 217 5.74 3.31 7.70
C CYS A 217 5.98 4.83 7.79
N TYR A 218 7.15 5.30 7.41
CA TYR A 218 7.44 6.73 7.34
C TYR A 218 6.53 7.47 6.35
N ILE A 219 6.23 6.86 5.21
CA ILE A 219 5.26 7.41 4.26
C ILE A 219 3.89 7.53 4.93
N ASN A 220 3.43 6.53 5.68
CA ASN A 220 2.17 6.63 6.44
C ASN A 220 2.17 7.79 7.45
N ASP A 221 3.27 7.98 8.18
CA ASP A 221 3.41 9.11 9.12
C ASP A 221 3.29 10.46 8.40
N ARG A 222 3.81 10.57 7.17
CA ARG A 222 3.67 11.79 6.34
C ARG A 222 2.21 12.11 6.02
N LEU A 223 1.38 11.10 5.73
CA LEU A 223 -0.06 11.32 5.49
C LEU A 223 -0.70 11.98 6.71
N LEU A 224 -0.43 11.45 7.91
CA LEU A 224 -0.93 12.00 9.16
C LEU A 224 -0.50 13.46 9.35
N VAL A 225 0.79 13.76 9.18
CA VAL A 225 1.33 15.11 9.32
C VAL A 225 0.64 16.08 8.34
N GLU A 226 0.50 15.69 7.07
CA GLU A 226 -0.16 16.51 6.04
C GLU A 226 -1.63 16.81 6.37
N GLY A 227 -2.37 15.83 6.92
CA GLY A 227 -3.73 16.05 7.39
C GLY A 227 -3.78 17.01 8.59
N MET A 228 -2.91 16.77 9.58
CA MET A 228 -2.87 17.56 10.81
C MET A 228 -2.45 19.03 10.59
N GLU A 229 -1.73 19.34 9.50
CA GLU A 229 -1.49 20.72 9.07
C GLU A 229 -2.77 21.49 8.74
N ILE A 230 -3.84 20.78 8.31
CA ILE A 230 -5.13 21.38 7.95
C ILE A 230 -6.02 21.50 9.19
N ASN A 231 -6.17 20.42 9.95
CA ASN A 231 -6.90 20.40 11.21
C ASN A 231 -6.40 19.23 12.05
N GLN A 232 -6.19 19.42 13.35
CA GLN A 232 -5.59 18.40 14.22
C GLN A 232 -6.61 17.53 14.98
N ASP A 233 -7.90 17.80 14.83
CA ASP A 233 -8.98 17.22 15.64
C ASP A 233 -9.98 16.35 14.82
N LEU A 234 -9.59 15.92 13.62
CA LEU A 234 -10.39 15.01 12.80
C LEU A 234 -10.34 13.56 13.30
N TYR A 235 -11.48 12.87 13.24
CA TYR A 235 -11.60 11.47 13.69
C TYR A 235 -10.84 10.48 12.80
N ALA A 236 -10.57 10.83 11.55
CA ALA A 236 -9.79 10.02 10.62
C ALA A 236 -8.39 9.67 11.14
N TYR A 237 -7.81 10.49 12.03
CA TYR A 237 -6.51 10.21 12.64
C TYR A 237 -6.59 9.08 13.68
N GLU A 238 -7.68 9.01 14.43
CA GLU A 238 -7.93 7.95 15.42
C GLU A 238 -8.16 6.61 14.73
N ASN A 239 -8.78 6.62 13.55
CA ASN A 239 -9.01 5.42 12.75
C ASN A 239 -7.71 4.89 12.10
N GLY A 240 -6.66 5.70 11.94
CA GLY A 240 -5.40 5.30 11.29
C GLY A 240 -4.54 4.31 12.09
N PHE A 241 -4.57 4.38 13.42
CA PHE A 241 -3.74 3.54 14.30
C PHE A 241 -4.62 2.49 14.97
N ALA A 242 -4.58 1.26 14.45
CA ALA A 242 -5.43 0.18 14.93
C ALA A 242 -4.88 -0.45 16.23
N SER A 243 -5.11 0.16 17.39
CA SER A 243 -4.93 -0.57 18.65
C SER A 243 -6.23 -1.18 19.16
N LEU A 244 -6.14 -2.37 19.75
CA LEU A 244 -7.19 -2.96 20.56
C LEU A 244 -7.19 -2.39 22.00
N LEU A 245 -6.28 -1.46 22.29
CA LEU A 245 -6.16 -0.78 23.58
C LEU A 245 -7.15 0.39 23.68
N PRO A 246 -7.54 0.80 24.89
CA PRO A 246 -8.20 2.09 25.10
C PRO A 246 -7.40 3.22 24.44
N TRP A 247 -8.06 4.19 23.79
CA TRP A 247 -7.42 5.24 22.98
C TRP A 247 -6.27 5.98 23.70
N THR A 248 -6.41 6.27 25.00
CA THR A 248 -5.35 6.94 25.78
C THR A 248 -4.08 6.11 26.00
N LEU A 249 -4.13 4.82 25.67
CA LEU A 249 -3.02 3.86 25.72
C LEU A 249 -2.61 3.43 24.30
N ASP A 250 -3.24 3.99 23.27
CA ASP A 250 -2.95 3.73 21.87
C ASP A 250 -1.65 4.44 21.46
N PRO A 251 -0.67 3.74 20.87
CA PRO A 251 0.53 4.39 20.33
C PRO A 251 0.24 5.52 19.32
N GLY A 252 -0.87 5.43 18.58
CA GLY A 252 -1.37 6.47 17.68
C GLY A 252 -1.77 7.75 18.39
N TYR A 253 -2.28 7.66 19.62
CA TYR A 253 -2.59 8.84 20.43
C TYR A 253 -1.31 9.61 20.80
N ASP A 254 -0.25 8.92 21.21
CA ASP A 254 1.05 9.59 21.46
C ASP A 254 1.67 10.13 20.17
N CYS A 255 1.51 9.44 19.03
CA CYS A 255 1.93 9.95 17.72
C CYS A 255 1.24 11.29 17.39
N ILE A 256 -0.08 11.36 17.56
CA ILE A 256 -0.85 12.59 17.35
C ILE A 256 -0.37 13.69 18.30
N ARG A 257 -0.26 13.40 19.60
CA ARG A 257 0.19 14.40 20.61
C ARG A 257 1.59 14.95 20.32
N ILE A 258 2.51 14.10 19.88
CA ILE A 258 3.87 14.51 19.48
C ILE A 258 3.79 15.41 18.24
N ASN A 259 2.98 15.06 17.24
CA ASN A 259 2.79 15.89 16.05
C ASN A 259 2.05 17.21 16.34
N LYS A 260 1.18 17.26 17.36
CA LYS A 260 0.58 18.49 17.90
C LYS A 260 1.58 19.35 18.69
N GLY A 261 2.76 18.82 19.02
CA GLY A 261 3.76 19.50 19.85
C GLY A 261 3.44 19.50 21.35
N GLU A 262 2.54 18.63 21.81
CA GLU A 262 2.17 18.52 23.23
C GLU A 262 3.23 17.82 24.08
N ILE A 263 4.13 17.06 23.44
CA ILE A 263 5.28 16.42 24.10
C ILE A 263 6.56 17.14 23.65
N ALA A 264 7.03 18.06 24.48
CA ALA A 264 8.20 18.86 24.19
C ALA A 264 9.46 17.99 23.99
N GLY A 265 10.26 18.34 22.98
CA GLY A 265 11.51 17.65 22.66
C GLY A 265 11.35 16.46 21.71
N LEU A 266 10.13 16.10 21.32
CA LEU A 266 9.85 15.12 20.27
C LEU A 266 9.14 15.75 19.09
N THR A 267 9.37 15.18 17.91
CA THR A 267 8.68 15.54 16.66
C THR A 267 8.24 14.27 15.95
N GLY A 268 7.33 14.38 14.97
CA GLY A 268 7.00 13.26 14.08
C GLY A 268 8.26 12.67 13.42
N ARG A 269 9.23 13.52 13.05
CA ARG A 269 10.54 13.06 12.56
C ARG A 269 11.28 12.20 13.58
N SER A 270 11.31 12.60 14.85
CA SER A 270 11.94 11.81 15.91
C SER A 270 11.32 10.40 16.00
N LEU A 271 10.00 10.30 15.85
CA LEU A 271 9.30 9.01 15.85
C LEU A 271 9.66 8.13 14.64
N SER A 272 9.67 8.70 13.45
CA SER A 272 9.99 7.92 12.23
C SER A 272 11.45 7.46 12.22
N LEU A 273 12.40 8.32 12.59
CA LEU A 273 13.81 7.95 12.73
C LEU A 273 13.99 6.84 13.78
N TYR A 274 13.35 7.01 14.94
CA TYR A 274 13.39 6.01 16.01
C TYR A 274 12.81 4.67 15.57
N THR A 275 11.69 4.68 14.85
CA THR A 275 11.04 3.45 14.35
C THR A 275 11.97 2.71 13.38
N THR A 276 12.54 3.41 12.40
CA THR A 276 13.52 2.84 11.46
C THR A 276 14.73 2.26 12.17
N TRP A 277 15.27 2.99 13.15
CA TRP A 277 16.39 2.54 13.97
C TRP A 277 16.02 1.29 14.79
N MET A 278 14.85 1.28 15.43
CA MET A 278 14.38 0.20 16.29
C MET A 278 14.11 -1.10 15.54
N MET A 279 13.56 -1.02 14.33
CA MET A 279 13.27 -2.20 13.51
C MET A 279 14.54 -2.98 13.16
N GLN A 280 15.70 -2.33 13.09
CA GLN A 280 17.00 -2.97 12.86
C GLN A 280 17.57 -3.67 14.11
N GLN A 281 17.11 -3.31 15.31
CA GLN A 281 17.63 -3.78 16.60
C GLN A 281 16.94 -5.06 17.13
N GLY A 282 16.34 -5.87 16.25
CA GLY A 282 15.54 -7.04 16.64
C GLY A 282 16.19 -7.99 17.67
N THR A 283 15.37 -8.72 18.44
CA THR A 283 15.82 -9.68 19.46
C THR A 283 15.29 -11.08 19.18
N GLY A 284 16.04 -12.12 19.60
CA GLY A 284 15.61 -13.52 19.47
C GLY A 284 15.39 -13.94 18.01
N ASP A 285 14.21 -14.49 17.71
CA ASP A 285 13.82 -14.94 16.36
C ASP A 285 13.56 -13.79 15.35
N ARG A 286 13.74 -12.54 15.79
CA ARG A 286 13.62 -11.31 14.99
C ARG A 286 14.97 -10.61 14.82
N SER A 287 16.06 -11.20 15.31
CA SER A 287 17.38 -10.56 15.28
C SER A 287 17.96 -10.55 13.86
N ILE A 288 18.45 -9.39 13.44
CA ILE A 288 19.22 -9.24 12.20
C ILE A 288 20.70 -9.18 12.59
N ALA A 289 21.51 -10.10 12.03
CA ALA A 289 22.94 -10.14 12.29
C ALA A 289 23.63 -8.83 11.85
N ASP A 290 24.70 -8.43 12.53
CA ASP A 290 25.42 -7.21 12.18
C ASP A 290 26.01 -7.27 10.78
N ASN A 291 25.77 -6.22 10.00
CA ASN A 291 26.18 -6.12 8.61
C ASN A 291 26.33 -4.66 8.16
N PRO A 292 27.00 -4.39 7.02
CA PRO A 292 27.23 -3.02 6.54
C PRO A 292 25.96 -2.22 6.28
N VAL A 293 24.89 -2.85 5.77
CA VAL A 293 23.61 -2.18 5.51
C VAL A 293 22.95 -1.76 6.81
N LYS A 294 22.86 -2.68 7.79
CA LYS A 294 22.36 -2.40 9.14
C LYS A 294 23.16 -1.26 9.79
N ALA A 295 24.49 -1.32 9.74
CA ALA A 295 25.35 -0.28 10.29
C ALA A 295 25.08 1.09 9.68
N LYS A 296 24.90 1.16 8.35
CA LYS A 296 24.54 2.40 7.63
C LYS A 296 23.18 2.94 8.08
N ILE A 297 22.16 2.08 8.19
CA ILE A 297 20.82 2.49 8.63
C ILE A 297 20.88 3.01 10.08
N LEU A 298 21.51 2.26 10.98
CA LEU A 298 21.64 2.66 12.38
C LEU A 298 22.39 3.99 12.55
N GLN A 299 23.35 4.28 11.67
CA GLN A 299 24.07 5.56 11.66
C GLN A 299 23.20 6.70 11.13
N ASN A 300 22.52 6.51 10.00
CA ASN A 300 21.77 7.56 9.32
C ASN A 300 20.45 7.92 10.02
N PHE A 301 19.84 6.95 10.70
CA PHE A 301 18.53 7.09 11.34
C PHE A 301 18.61 7.18 12.86
N ALA A 302 19.79 7.45 13.42
CA ALA A 302 19.96 7.61 14.85
C ALA A 302 19.19 8.83 15.39
N VAL A 303 18.51 8.65 16.51
CA VAL A 303 17.98 9.74 17.36
C VAL A 303 18.85 9.91 18.60
N SER A 304 18.85 11.11 19.19
CA SER A 304 19.65 11.39 20.38
C SER A 304 19.21 10.54 21.58
N GLU A 305 20.12 10.28 22.53
CA GLU A 305 19.78 9.51 23.74
C GLU A 305 18.62 10.14 24.54
N ALA A 306 18.54 11.48 24.55
CA ALA A 306 17.47 12.21 25.18
C ALA A 306 16.11 11.94 24.50
N GLU A 307 16.06 11.98 23.16
CA GLU A 307 14.85 11.62 22.41
C GLU A 307 14.46 10.16 22.62
N GLN A 308 15.42 9.23 22.63
CA GLN A 308 15.13 7.82 22.90
C GLN A 308 14.49 7.63 24.28
N GLU A 309 15.00 8.31 25.31
CA GLU A 309 14.46 8.21 26.66
C GLU A 309 13.06 8.81 26.75
N LEU A 310 12.82 9.94 26.08
CA LEU A 310 11.48 10.52 25.98
C LEU A 310 10.51 9.55 25.30
N ILE A 311 10.89 8.93 24.17
CA ILE A 311 10.03 7.98 23.45
C ILE A 311 9.76 6.73 24.30
N ARG A 312 10.77 6.20 25.01
CA ARG A 312 10.60 5.07 25.95
C ARG A 312 9.63 5.38 27.08
N GLY A 313 9.47 6.65 27.45
CA GLY A 313 8.48 7.13 28.42
C GLY A 313 7.05 7.20 27.88
N THR A 314 6.82 6.93 26.60
CA THR A 314 5.50 6.96 25.93
C THR A 314 5.01 5.57 25.55
N HIS A 315 3.74 5.43 25.19
CA HIS A 315 3.19 4.20 24.64
C HIS A 315 3.69 3.90 23.21
N TYR A 316 4.24 4.90 22.51
CA TYR A 316 4.84 4.74 21.19
C TYR A 316 5.99 3.71 21.16
N GLN A 317 6.72 3.55 22.27
CA GLN A 317 7.74 2.49 22.41
C GLN A 317 7.19 1.10 22.05
N THR A 318 5.97 0.81 22.48
CA THR A 318 5.34 -0.51 22.26
C THR A 318 5.07 -0.75 20.79
N TYR A 319 4.67 0.30 20.06
CA TYR A 319 4.52 0.25 18.61
C TYR A 319 5.87 -0.01 17.92
N ALA A 320 6.90 0.78 18.23
CA ALA A 320 8.23 0.63 17.64
C ALA A 320 8.83 -0.77 17.91
N GLU A 321 8.62 -1.34 19.10
CA GLU A 321 8.99 -2.72 19.42
C GLU A 321 8.18 -3.75 18.62
N GLY A 322 6.87 -3.51 18.45
CA GLY A 322 5.98 -4.34 17.64
C GLY A 322 6.46 -4.45 16.19
N MET A 323 6.95 -3.36 15.61
CA MET A 323 7.41 -3.30 14.22
C MET A 323 8.59 -4.23 13.92
N LYS A 324 9.36 -4.66 14.93
CA LYS A 324 10.42 -5.67 14.77
C LYS A 324 9.92 -7.00 14.22
N ILE A 325 8.61 -7.28 14.28
CA ILE A 325 8.01 -8.50 13.72
C ILE A 325 8.26 -8.65 12.21
N HIS A 326 8.39 -7.54 11.48
CA HIS A 326 8.57 -7.54 10.02
C HIS A 326 9.91 -8.13 9.58
N SER A 327 10.89 -8.25 10.48
CA SER A 327 12.12 -9.03 10.23
C SER A 327 11.84 -10.49 9.88
N LYS A 328 10.76 -11.09 10.41
CA LYS A 328 10.37 -12.47 10.07
C LYS A 328 10.07 -12.63 8.59
N TRP A 329 9.40 -11.64 8.01
CA TRP A 329 9.11 -11.61 6.60
C TRP A 329 10.39 -11.48 5.78
N GLY A 330 11.29 -10.56 6.17
CA GLY A 330 12.60 -10.41 5.53
C GLY A 330 13.45 -11.69 5.58
N ILE A 331 13.42 -12.42 6.69
CA ILE A 331 14.09 -13.73 6.85
C ILE A 331 13.49 -14.78 5.89
N ALA A 332 12.16 -14.87 5.82
CA ALA A 332 11.48 -15.81 4.93
C ALA A 332 11.79 -15.50 3.45
N ALA A 333 11.70 -14.23 3.05
CA ALA A 333 12.03 -13.78 1.71
C ALA A 333 13.49 -14.06 1.35
N ALA A 334 14.44 -13.75 2.23
CA ALA A 334 15.87 -13.99 1.99
C ALA A 334 16.19 -15.48 1.77
N LYS A 335 15.55 -16.38 2.54
CA LYS A 335 15.67 -17.84 2.35
C LYS A 335 15.13 -18.28 0.99
N ARG A 336 13.91 -17.85 0.64
CA ARG A 336 13.28 -18.18 -0.65
C ARG A 336 14.11 -17.68 -1.83
N ASN A 337 14.54 -16.42 -1.78
CA ASN A 337 15.26 -15.77 -2.88
C ASN A 337 16.62 -16.42 -3.16
N ARG A 338 17.18 -17.16 -2.19
CA ARG A 338 18.47 -17.85 -2.31
C ARG A 338 18.37 -19.30 -2.77
N LEU A 339 17.16 -19.83 -2.96
CA LEU A 339 16.99 -21.12 -3.64
C LEU A 339 17.55 -21.01 -5.08
N PRO A 340 18.49 -21.87 -5.50
CA PRO A 340 19.15 -21.75 -6.80
C PRO A 340 18.16 -21.63 -7.96
N GLY A 341 17.11 -22.45 -7.94
CA GLY A 341 16.06 -22.50 -8.96
C GLY A 341 15.16 -21.27 -8.99
N TYR A 342 14.87 -20.70 -7.83
CA TYR A 342 14.15 -19.45 -7.72
C TYR A 342 15.01 -18.29 -8.25
N ARG A 343 16.24 -18.16 -7.72
CA ARG A 343 17.19 -17.10 -8.08
C ARG A 343 17.48 -17.07 -9.58
N ARG A 344 17.85 -18.22 -10.16
CA ARG A 344 18.16 -18.33 -11.60
C ARG A 344 16.98 -17.89 -12.48
N THR A 345 15.76 -18.12 -11.99
CA THR A 345 14.54 -17.74 -12.71
C THR A 345 14.31 -16.24 -12.61
N VAL A 346 14.34 -15.66 -11.40
CA VAL A 346 14.17 -14.21 -11.19
C VAL A 346 15.21 -13.39 -11.96
N GLU A 347 16.46 -13.87 -12.03
CA GLU A 347 17.56 -13.22 -12.76
C GLU A 347 17.40 -13.24 -14.29
N LEU A 348 16.37 -13.91 -14.83
CA LEU A 348 15.97 -13.76 -16.24
C LEU A 348 15.42 -12.35 -16.54
N LEU A 349 14.91 -11.65 -15.53
CA LEU A 349 14.51 -10.24 -15.64
C LEU A 349 15.61 -9.33 -15.06
N PRO A 350 16.02 -8.28 -15.80
CA PRO A 350 16.95 -7.30 -15.25
C PRO A 350 16.32 -6.61 -14.02
N PRO A 351 17.12 -6.18 -13.04
CA PRO A 351 16.64 -5.34 -11.95
C PRO A 351 15.97 -4.07 -12.46
N ASP A 352 14.83 -3.72 -11.86
CA ASP A 352 14.13 -2.47 -12.16
C ASP A 352 14.97 -1.28 -11.64
N PRO A 353 15.48 -0.42 -12.54
CA PRO A 353 16.29 0.72 -12.14
C PRO A 353 15.55 1.69 -11.21
N TYR A 354 14.22 1.79 -11.33
CA TYR A 354 13.40 2.64 -10.49
C TYR A 354 13.40 2.16 -9.04
N CYS A 355 13.14 0.88 -8.81
CA CYS A 355 13.14 0.31 -7.46
C CYS A 355 14.52 0.41 -6.79
N LEU A 356 15.59 0.18 -7.56
CA LEU A 356 16.96 0.35 -7.06
C LEU A 356 17.28 1.81 -6.70
N ALA A 357 16.85 2.77 -7.53
CA ALA A 357 17.01 4.19 -7.23
C ALA A 357 16.24 4.57 -5.97
N LYS A 358 15.00 4.10 -5.81
CA LYS A 358 14.20 4.37 -4.61
C LYS A 358 14.79 3.76 -3.36
N MET A 359 15.35 2.55 -3.43
CA MET A 359 16.09 1.98 -2.31
C MET A 359 17.30 2.85 -1.94
N ALA A 360 18.08 3.29 -2.94
CA ALA A 360 19.26 4.12 -2.71
C ALA A 360 18.91 5.48 -2.07
N GLU A 361 17.88 6.15 -2.59
CA GLU A 361 17.32 7.39 -2.05
C GLU A 361 16.89 7.19 -0.59
N SER A 362 16.20 6.09 -0.28
CA SER A 362 15.62 5.84 1.05
C SER A 362 16.62 5.68 2.19
N PHE A 363 17.93 5.56 1.92
CA PHE A 363 18.96 5.52 2.96
C PHE A 363 19.28 6.91 3.53
N ASP A 364 18.79 7.98 2.91
CA ASP A 364 18.88 9.34 3.43
C ASP A 364 17.60 9.66 4.23
N PRO A 365 17.69 10.01 5.53
CA PRO A 365 16.53 10.40 6.33
C PRO A 365 15.82 11.67 5.82
N ASP A 366 16.49 12.45 4.98
CA ASP A 366 15.93 13.64 4.32
C ASP A 366 15.50 13.37 2.88
N ALA A 367 15.46 12.10 2.47
CA ALA A 367 14.88 11.70 1.21
C ALA A 367 13.42 12.14 1.10
N TRP A 368 13.06 12.54 -0.10
CA TRP A 368 11.71 12.93 -0.49
C TRP A 368 11.11 14.08 0.33
N PRO A 369 11.66 15.31 0.20
CA PRO A 369 11.15 16.46 0.93
C PRO A 369 9.69 16.78 0.58
N THR A 370 9.23 16.42 -0.63
CA THR A 370 7.86 16.68 -1.10
C THR A 370 7.15 15.38 -1.52
N PRO A 371 5.80 15.35 -1.52
CA PRO A 371 5.01 14.21 -2.02
C PRO A 371 5.42 13.80 -3.44
N ALA A 372 5.61 14.79 -4.32
CA ALA A 372 6.01 14.59 -5.71
C ALA A 372 7.40 13.91 -5.83
N SER A 373 8.32 14.24 -4.92
CA SER A 373 9.66 13.64 -4.91
C SER A 373 9.68 12.17 -4.48
N ILE A 374 8.66 11.68 -3.76
CA ILE A 374 8.52 10.25 -3.39
C ILE A 374 8.54 9.38 -4.66
N LEU A 375 7.82 9.81 -5.71
CA LEU A 375 7.75 9.06 -6.96
C LEU A 375 8.70 9.55 -8.05
N SER A 376 9.59 10.52 -7.75
CA SER A 376 10.43 11.20 -8.74
C SER A 376 9.63 11.81 -9.89
N CYS A 377 8.48 12.41 -9.57
CA CYS A 377 7.58 13.01 -10.54
C CYS A 377 7.33 14.49 -10.23
N GLU A 378 7.24 15.34 -11.25
CA GLU A 378 6.97 16.77 -11.06
C GLU A 378 5.47 17.10 -11.06
N ARG A 379 4.63 16.23 -11.62
CA ARG A 379 3.18 16.42 -11.77
C ARG A 379 2.43 15.12 -11.61
N LEU A 380 1.26 15.18 -10.97
CA LEU A 380 0.40 14.02 -10.86
C LEU A 380 -0.21 13.63 -12.22
N PRO A 381 -0.23 12.34 -12.58
CA PRO A 381 -0.81 11.88 -13.83
C PRO A 381 -2.33 11.78 -13.73
N GLU A 382 -3.05 12.10 -14.80
CA GLU A 382 -4.49 11.78 -14.89
C GLU A 382 -4.76 10.28 -14.75
N LEU A 383 -5.95 9.95 -14.27
CA LEU A 383 -6.41 8.57 -14.19
C LEU A 383 -6.75 8.06 -15.59
N ASP A 384 -5.91 7.18 -16.12
CA ASP A 384 -6.04 6.63 -17.47
C ASP A 384 -6.50 5.16 -17.38
N ALA A 385 -7.79 4.94 -17.64
CA ALA A 385 -8.38 3.59 -17.63
C ALA A 385 -7.74 2.66 -18.67
N ALA A 386 -7.34 3.19 -19.84
CA ALA A 386 -6.71 2.37 -20.89
C ALA A 386 -5.27 2.00 -20.51
N LEU A 387 -4.53 2.91 -19.88
CA LEU A 387 -3.22 2.59 -19.30
C LEU A 387 -3.34 1.57 -18.16
N ARG A 388 -4.31 1.75 -17.26
CA ARG A 388 -4.58 0.81 -16.16
C ARG A 388 -4.83 -0.61 -16.68
N GLU A 389 -5.73 -0.78 -17.66
CA GLU A 389 -6.02 -2.10 -18.25
C GLU A 389 -4.78 -2.74 -18.89
N ARG A 390 -3.95 -1.95 -19.57
CA ARG A 390 -2.67 -2.45 -20.12
C ARG A 390 -1.71 -2.88 -19.01
N ASN A 391 -1.61 -2.13 -17.93
CA ASN A 391 -0.73 -2.46 -16.82
C ASN A 391 -1.25 -3.64 -15.99
N LEU A 392 -2.57 -3.82 -15.84
CA LEU A 392 -3.16 -5.04 -15.28
C LEU A 392 -2.76 -6.28 -16.08
N GLU A 393 -2.68 -6.16 -17.41
CA GLU A 393 -2.23 -7.25 -18.27
C GLU A 393 -0.75 -7.57 -18.09
N ARG A 394 0.09 -6.54 -17.93
CA ARG A 394 1.53 -6.68 -17.62
C ARG A 394 1.74 -7.36 -16.26
N TRP A 395 0.99 -6.97 -15.23
CA TRP A 395 1.10 -7.57 -13.90
C TRP A 395 0.79 -9.05 -13.89
N LYS A 396 -0.25 -9.48 -14.60
CA LYS A 396 -0.56 -10.90 -14.76
C LYS A 396 0.56 -11.70 -15.46
N GLN A 397 1.36 -11.08 -16.34
CA GLN A 397 2.55 -11.75 -16.91
C GLN A 397 3.66 -11.88 -15.88
N ARG A 398 3.92 -10.81 -15.12
CA ARG A 398 4.90 -10.82 -14.01
C ARG A 398 4.53 -11.84 -12.95
N GLU A 399 3.26 -11.92 -12.58
CA GLU A 399 2.73 -12.90 -11.65
C GLU A 399 2.96 -14.34 -12.13
N LEU A 400 2.65 -14.66 -13.39
CA LEU A 400 2.96 -15.99 -13.95
C LEU A 400 4.47 -16.30 -13.86
N PHE A 401 5.32 -15.32 -14.18
CA PHE A 401 6.76 -15.46 -14.11
C PHE A 401 7.27 -15.73 -12.68
N PHE A 402 6.81 -14.98 -11.68
CA PHE A 402 7.22 -15.18 -10.30
C PHE A 402 6.66 -16.48 -9.70
N ARG A 403 5.45 -16.89 -10.08
CA ARG A 403 4.92 -18.23 -9.75
C ARG A 403 5.75 -19.36 -10.35
N LEU A 404 6.29 -19.17 -11.57
CA LEU A 404 7.26 -20.12 -12.13
C LEU A 404 8.54 -20.19 -11.30
N ALA A 405 9.07 -19.05 -10.84
CA ALA A 405 10.23 -19.01 -9.96
C ALA A 405 9.96 -19.75 -8.64
N GLU A 406 8.80 -19.53 -8.01
CA GLU A 406 8.35 -20.27 -6.82
C GLU A 406 8.26 -21.77 -7.07
N ALA A 407 7.60 -22.18 -8.15
CA ALA A 407 7.41 -23.59 -8.49
C ALA A 407 8.75 -24.30 -8.67
N ILE A 408 9.69 -23.68 -9.39
CA ILE A 408 11.03 -24.22 -9.64
C ILE A 408 11.81 -24.31 -8.32
N GLY A 409 11.81 -23.26 -7.49
CA GLY A 409 12.47 -23.29 -6.19
C GLY A 409 11.85 -24.32 -5.23
N TYR A 410 10.52 -24.49 -5.27
CA TYR A 410 9.83 -25.49 -4.47
C TYR A 410 10.18 -26.91 -4.88
N LEU A 411 10.20 -27.21 -6.19
CA LEU A 411 10.57 -28.52 -6.72
C LEU A 411 11.97 -28.97 -6.25
N GLU A 412 12.93 -28.05 -6.17
CA GLU A 412 14.27 -28.33 -5.64
C GLU A 412 14.25 -28.77 -4.17
N LEU A 413 13.31 -28.25 -3.38
CA LEU A 413 13.17 -28.59 -1.97
C LEU A 413 12.46 -29.93 -1.75
N VAL A 414 11.41 -30.22 -2.53
CA VAL A 414 10.51 -31.35 -2.25
C VAL A 414 10.73 -32.58 -3.14
N LEU A 415 11.33 -32.43 -4.32
CA LEU A 415 11.48 -33.52 -5.31
C LEU A 415 12.86 -33.53 -6.02
N PRO A 416 14.00 -33.52 -5.30
CA PRO A 416 15.33 -33.42 -5.92
C PRO A 416 15.69 -34.61 -6.84
N GLU A 417 15.10 -35.79 -6.63
CA GLU A 417 15.38 -37.02 -7.42
C GLU A 417 14.20 -37.47 -8.31
N GLY A 418 13.06 -36.77 -8.26
CA GLY A 418 11.78 -37.19 -8.88
C GLY A 418 11.21 -36.21 -9.92
N ASP A 419 11.96 -35.20 -10.33
CA ASP A 419 11.50 -34.09 -11.17
C ASP A 419 11.30 -34.45 -12.66
N ASP A 420 11.88 -35.55 -13.17
CA ASP A 420 11.81 -35.96 -14.59
C ASP A 420 11.97 -34.81 -15.62
N GLY A 421 12.79 -33.81 -15.28
CA GLY A 421 13.04 -32.62 -16.10
C GLY A 421 11.93 -31.57 -16.10
N VAL A 422 10.92 -31.68 -15.23
CA VAL A 422 9.82 -30.72 -15.10
C VAL A 422 10.35 -29.32 -14.71
N ALA A 423 11.29 -29.21 -13.77
CA ALA A 423 11.86 -27.93 -13.37
C ALA A 423 12.57 -27.21 -14.53
N GLU A 424 13.25 -27.94 -15.41
CA GLU A 424 13.89 -27.35 -16.61
C GLU A 424 12.86 -26.88 -17.65
N GLU A 425 11.75 -27.60 -17.82
CA GLU A 425 10.68 -27.16 -18.71
C GLU A 425 9.89 -25.95 -18.17
N LEU A 426 9.68 -25.90 -16.86
CA LEU A 426 9.14 -24.71 -16.21
C LEU A 426 10.09 -23.53 -16.39
N HIS A 427 11.40 -23.75 -16.27
CA HIS A 427 12.41 -22.73 -16.53
C HIS A 427 12.43 -22.27 -18.00
N ASP A 428 12.24 -23.17 -18.96
CA ASP A 428 12.02 -22.81 -20.38
C ASP A 428 10.78 -21.94 -20.59
N THR A 429 9.72 -22.25 -19.87
CA THR A 429 8.49 -21.46 -19.89
C THR A 429 8.72 -20.08 -19.26
N ALA A 430 9.49 -20.00 -18.17
CA ALA A 430 9.88 -18.74 -17.53
C ALA A 430 10.75 -17.88 -18.44
N ARG A 431 11.68 -18.48 -19.22
CA ARG A 431 12.47 -17.77 -20.24
C ARG A 431 11.60 -17.10 -21.31
N LEU A 432 10.50 -17.75 -21.69
CA LEU A 432 9.55 -17.18 -22.65
C LEU A 432 8.70 -16.08 -22.00
N ALA A 433 8.25 -16.28 -20.76
CA ALA A 433 7.54 -15.26 -20.00
C ALA A 433 8.41 -13.99 -19.80
N ALA A 434 9.67 -14.15 -19.42
CA ALA A 434 10.62 -13.04 -19.27
C ALA A 434 10.82 -12.25 -20.56
N LYS A 435 10.97 -12.93 -21.71
CA LYS A 435 11.03 -12.27 -23.02
C LYS A 435 9.78 -11.46 -23.34
N ASN A 436 8.60 -12.00 -23.00
CA ASN A 436 7.33 -11.29 -23.20
C ASN A 436 7.25 -10.04 -22.32
N ILE A 437 7.64 -10.14 -21.05
CA ILE A 437 7.67 -9.01 -20.11
C ILE A 437 8.60 -7.90 -20.63
N ILE A 438 9.85 -8.24 -20.97
CA ILE A 438 10.82 -7.29 -21.52
C ILE A 438 10.30 -6.64 -22.82
N SER A 439 9.63 -7.40 -23.69
CA SER A 439 9.02 -6.85 -24.90
C SER A 439 7.86 -5.89 -24.60
N LEU A 440 7.05 -6.17 -23.57
CA LEU A 440 5.91 -5.32 -23.18
C LEU A 440 6.37 -4.02 -22.52
N GLU A 441 7.52 -4.03 -21.86
CA GLU A 441 8.12 -2.85 -21.22
C GLU A 441 8.84 -1.95 -22.20
N THR A 442 9.41 -2.53 -23.26
CA THR A 442 10.15 -1.78 -24.28
C THR A 442 9.28 -1.33 -25.46
N ASN A 443 8.11 -1.94 -25.66
CA ASN A 443 7.21 -1.61 -26.76
C ASN A 443 5.74 -1.60 -26.29
N ASP A 444 5.20 -0.38 -26.09
CA ASP A 444 3.82 -0.14 -25.67
C ASP A 444 2.73 -0.63 -26.65
N THR A 445 3.12 -1.01 -27.88
CA THR A 445 2.21 -1.57 -28.90
C THR A 445 2.32 -3.08 -29.06
N ALA A 446 3.23 -3.73 -28.32
CA ALA A 446 3.38 -5.18 -28.39
C ALA A 446 2.09 -5.87 -27.91
N ALA A 447 1.49 -6.68 -28.78
CA ALA A 447 0.34 -7.49 -28.41
C ALA A 447 0.75 -8.49 -27.31
N CYS A 448 -0.08 -8.62 -26.27
CA CYS A 448 0.15 -9.63 -25.24
C CYS A 448 -0.08 -11.01 -25.85
N ALA A 449 0.99 -11.68 -26.29
CA ALA A 449 0.94 -13.05 -26.77
C ALA A 449 0.77 -13.99 -25.57
N ARG A 450 -0.45 -14.01 -24.99
CA ARG A 450 -0.80 -14.85 -23.84
C ARG A 450 -0.97 -16.34 -24.18
N SER A 451 -1.00 -16.70 -25.46
CA SER A 451 -1.48 -18.03 -25.85
C SER A 451 -0.47 -19.12 -25.51
N GLY A 452 -0.80 -19.94 -24.51
CA GLY A 452 -0.23 -21.27 -24.30
C GLY A 452 0.80 -21.41 -23.17
N LEU A 453 1.25 -20.34 -22.49
CA LEU A 453 2.24 -20.50 -21.41
C LEU A 453 1.66 -21.23 -20.20
N GLN A 454 0.47 -20.84 -19.75
CA GLN A 454 -0.19 -21.51 -18.61
C GLN A 454 -0.55 -22.97 -18.93
N GLU A 455 -0.98 -23.26 -20.16
CA GLU A 455 -1.23 -24.63 -20.63
C GLU A 455 0.05 -25.46 -20.58
N ARG A 456 1.18 -24.91 -21.04
CA ARG A 456 2.49 -25.58 -20.94
C ARG A 456 2.87 -25.90 -19.49
N VAL A 457 2.64 -24.97 -18.57
CA VAL A 457 2.87 -25.23 -17.13
C VAL A 457 2.07 -26.43 -16.66
N PHE A 458 0.75 -26.46 -16.91
CA PHE A 458 -0.09 -27.57 -16.50
C PHE A 458 0.33 -28.90 -17.13
N VAL A 459 0.71 -28.90 -18.41
CA VAL A 459 1.20 -30.10 -19.10
C VAL A 459 2.50 -30.62 -18.48
N SER A 460 3.45 -29.72 -18.15
CA SER A 460 4.69 -30.11 -17.49
C SER A 460 4.41 -30.68 -16.09
N LEU A 461 3.62 -29.99 -15.27
CA LEU A 461 3.26 -30.43 -13.91
C LEU A 461 2.47 -31.75 -13.89
N ALA A 462 1.66 -32.03 -14.91
CA ALA A 462 0.86 -33.26 -14.98
C ALA A 462 1.71 -34.55 -15.02
N ARG A 463 2.99 -34.45 -15.42
CA ARG A 463 3.93 -35.57 -15.50
C ARG A 463 4.57 -35.91 -14.16
N LEU A 464 4.49 -35.02 -13.17
CA LEU A 464 4.92 -35.33 -11.82
C LEU A 464 4.09 -36.49 -11.26
N PRO A 465 4.70 -37.36 -10.42
CA PRO A 465 3.97 -38.43 -9.75
C PRO A 465 2.87 -37.85 -8.85
N GLU A 466 1.75 -38.58 -8.74
CA GLU A 466 0.65 -38.20 -7.85
C GLU A 466 1.16 -38.07 -6.41
N SER A 467 1.14 -36.83 -5.90
CA SER A 467 1.74 -36.44 -4.63
C SER A 467 1.14 -35.13 -4.14
N GLU A 468 1.29 -34.84 -2.85
CA GLU A 468 0.93 -33.55 -2.27
C GLU A 468 1.70 -32.39 -2.96
N ALA A 469 2.98 -32.61 -3.29
CA ALA A 469 3.79 -31.64 -4.02
C ALA A 469 3.19 -31.27 -5.39
N LYS A 470 2.74 -32.27 -6.16
CA LYS A 470 2.05 -32.03 -7.43
C LYS A 470 0.78 -31.20 -7.24
N GLN A 471 -0.04 -31.55 -6.25
CA GLN A 471 -1.28 -30.82 -5.98
C GLN A 471 -1.01 -29.37 -5.59
N ASN A 472 -0.05 -29.12 -4.69
CA ASN A 472 0.36 -27.79 -4.28
C ASN A 472 0.85 -26.94 -5.48
N LEU A 473 1.63 -27.53 -6.38
CA LEU A 473 2.07 -26.86 -7.62
C LEU A 473 0.90 -26.58 -8.55
N LEU A 474 -0.04 -27.51 -8.72
CA LEU A 474 -1.24 -27.28 -9.52
C LEU A 474 -2.11 -26.17 -8.91
N ASP A 475 -2.24 -26.10 -7.58
CA ASP A 475 -3.00 -25.06 -6.89
C ASP A 475 -2.33 -23.68 -7.02
N LEU A 476 -0.99 -23.61 -7.04
CA LEU A 476 -0.24 -22.38 -7.32
C LEU A 476 -0.65 -21.74 -8.65
N PHE A 477 -0.94 -22.53 -9.68
CA PHE A 477 -1.34 -22.02 -11.00
C PHE A 477 -2.85 -22.07 -11.26
N GLY A 478 -3.58 -22.92 -10.54
CA GLY A 478 -5.04 -23.09 -10.62
C GLY A 478 -5.80 -22.02 -9.83
N ASN A 479 -5.20 -21.56 -8.73
CA ASN A 479 -5.70 -20.45 -7.91
C ASN A 479 -4.70 -19.28 -7.99
N PRO A 480 -4.57 -18.65 -9.17
CA PRO A 480 -3.49 -17.71 -9.45
C PRO A 480 -3.58 -16.43 -8.62
N TYR A 481 -4.56 -16.24 -7.74
CA TYR A 481 -4.73 -15.03 -6.95
C TYR A 481 -4.65 -15.27 -5.44
N SER A 482 -4.22 -16.44 -4.98
CA SER A 482 -4.12 -16.63 -3.52
C SER A 482 -3.18 -17.72 -3.06
N TYR A 483 -2.90 -18.72 -3.89
CA TYR A 483 -2.01 -19.79 -3.46
C TYR A 483 -0.55 -19.37 -3.64
N VAL A 484 0.30 -19.68 -2.67
CA VAL A 484 1.74 -19.38 -2.66
C VAL A 484 2.53 -20.53 -2.05
N LEU A 485 3.79 -20.69 -2.44
CA LEU A 485 4.67 -21.71 -1.87
C LEU A 485 5.80 -21.05 -1.08
N GLU A 486 5.72 -21.14 0.25
CA GLU A 486 6.78 -20.66 1.14
C GLU A 486 7.64 -21.83 1.65
N PRO A 487 8.98 -21.67 1.68
CA PRO A 487 9.86 -22.62 2.35
C PRO A 487 9.53 -22.70 3.85
N LYS A 488 9.32 -23.92 4.38
CA LYS A 488 9.03 -24.15 5.80
C LYS A 488 10.28 -24.21 6.67
#